data_AF-A0A242DJ90-F1
#
_entry.id   AF-A0A242DJ90-F1
#
_cell.length_a   1.000
_cell.length_b   1.000
_cell.length_c   1.000
_cell.angle_alpha   90.00
_cell.angle_beta   90.00
_cell.angle_gamma   90.00
#
_symmetry.space_group_name_H-M   'P 1'
#
loop_
_entity.id
_entity.type
_entity.pdbx_description
1 polymer ?
#
loop_
_entity_poly.entity_id
_entity_poly.type
_entity_poly.pdbx_seq_one_letter_code
_entity_poly.pdbx_strand_id
1 'polypeptide(L)'
;MEAINRLGRNYDGIIAEAIGNPLMDKFIKNLIIQILAMIAEQERTESKRRQAQGIKIAKDNGVYKGRPKLYSTNAKDPQQRLFYKNIVEYLKNGVAISKVAKEYNVTRQTVYRIKKTAWSMTNS
;
A
#
# COMPACT_ATOMS: atom_id res chain seq x y z
N MET A 1 2.49 -18.78 -61.97
CA MET A 1 3.60 -19.09 -61.06
C MET A 1 4.75 -18.08 -61.15
N GLU A 2 5.23 -17.72 -62.36
CA GLU A 2 6.40 -16.83 -62.53
C GLU A 2 6.17 -15.36 -62.09
N ALA A 3 4.97 -14.82 -62.29
CA ALA A 3 4.62 -13.44 -61.88
C ALA A 3 4.48 -13.28 -60.35
N ILE A 4 3.96 -14.31 -59.66
CA ILE A 4 3.85 -14.35 -58.19
C ILE A 4 5.24 -14.44 -57.55
N ASN A 5 6.14 -15.25 -58.13
CA ASN A 5 7.54 -15.33 -57.72
C ASN A 5 8.33 -14.04 -57.99
N ARG A 6 7.97 -13.26 -59.02
CA ARG A 6 8.56 -11.93 -59.27
C ARG A 6 8.10 -10.87 -58.28
N LEU A 7 6.84 -10.89 -57.85
CA LEU A 7 6.31 -9.96 -56.84
C LEU A 7 6.92 -10.23 -55.46
N GLY A 8 6.98 -11.50 -55.02
CA GLY A 8 7.57 -11.86 -53.72
C GLY A 8 9.01 -11.37 -53.55
N ARG A 9 9.87 -11.56 -54.57
CA ARG A 9 11.26 -11.07 -54.55
C ARG A 9 11.39 -9.55 -54.48
N ASN A 10 10.44 -8.79 -55.02
CA ASN A 10 10.46 -7.33 -54.93
C ASN A 10 10.02 -6.83 -53.55
N TYR A 11 9.04 -7.47 -52.91
CA TYR A 11 8.65 -7.13 -51.54
C TYR A 11 9.75 -7.50 -50.53
N ASP A 12 10.38 -8.66 -50.69
CA ASP A 12 11.49 -9.08 -49.84
C ASP A 12 12.70 -8.14 -49.99
N GLY A 13 12.97 -7.64 -51.20
CA GLY A 13 14.02 -6.65 -51.46
C GLY A 13 13.72 -5.27 -50.87
N ILE A 14 12.48 -4.77 -51.00
CA ILE A 14 12.06 -3.49 -50.41
C ILE A 14 12.08 -3.54 -48.88
N ILE A 15 11.63 -4.66 -48.31
CA ILE A 15 11.67 -4.87 -46.86
C ILE A 15 13.12 -5.05 -46.38
N ALA A 16 13.97 -5.76 -47.11
CA ALA A 16 15.39 -5.91 -46.77
C ALA A 16 16.17 -4.57 -46.85
N GLU A 17 15.88 -3.73 -47.85
CA GLU A 17 16.47 -2.38 -47.98
C GLU A 17 15.98 -1.43 -46.88
N ALA A 18 14.71 -1.55 -46.46
CA ALA A 18 14.16 -0.83 -45.31
C ALA A 18 14.71 -1.33 -43.96
N ILE A 19 15.01 -2.63 -43.83
CA ILE A 19 15.57 -3.27 -42.61
C ILE A 19 17.05 -2.91 -42.39
N GLY A 20 17.72 -2.27 -43.35
CA GLY A 20 19.06 -1.69 -43.18
C GLY A 20 19.10 -0.18 -42.99
N ASN A 21 17.96 0.53 -43.07
CA ASN A 21 17.93 1.99 -43.02
C ASN A 21 17.90 2.50 -41.57
N PRO A 22 18.94 3.24 -41.11
CA PRO A 22 19.01 3.74 -39.73
C PRO A 22 17.83 4.61 -39.30
N LEU A 23 17.19 5.33 -40.25
CA LEU A 23 16.02 6.15 -39.97
C LEU A 23 14.79 5.28 -39.67
N MET A 24 14.61 4.19 -40.42
CA MET A 24 13.49 3.29 -40.24
C MET A 24 13.64 2.45 -38.97
N ASP A 25 14.85 1.98 -38.66
CA ASP A 25 15.17 1.31 -37.40
C ASP A 25 14.90 2.22 -36.18
N LYS A 26 15.36 3.48 -36.24
CA LYS A 26 15.07 4.47 -35.19
C LYS A 26 13.57 4.75 -35.04
N PHE A 27 12.84 4.85 -36.16
CA PHE A 27 11.40 5.06 -36.14
C PHE A 27 10.65 3.89 -35.48
N ILE A 28 10.94 2.65 -35.90
CA ILE A 28 10.30 1.44 -35.35
C ILE A 28 10.63 1.31 -33.85
N LYS A 29 11.88 1.53 -33.44
CA LYS A 29 12.27 1.52 -32.02
C LYS A 29 11.49 2.54 -31.19
N ASN A 30 11.37 3.78 -31.69
CA ASN A 30 10.61 4.82 -31.00
C ASN A 30 9.13 4.47 -30.89
N LEU A 31 8.54 3.90 -31.94
CA LEU A 31 7.14 3.47 -31.93
C LEU A 31 6.90 2.36 -30.90
N ILE A 32 7.79 1.35 -30.85
CA ILE A 32 7.71 0.28 -29.85
C ILE A 32 7.81 0.86 -28.43
N ILE A 33 8.76 1.76 -28.18
CA ILE A 33 8.92 2.41 -26.87
C ILE A 33 7.64 3.15 -26.47
N GLN A 34 7.02 3.89 -27.40
CA GLN A 34 5.79 4.64 -27.12
C GLN A 34 4.61 3.71 -26.80
N ILE A 35 4.46 2.61 -27.54
CA ILE A 35 3.40 1.61 -27.28
C ILE A 35 3.60 0.98 -25.90
N LEU A 36 4.83 0.58 -25.56
CA LEU A 36 5.13 -0.01 -24.25
C LEU A 36 4.89 0.99 -23.12
N ALA A 37 5.25 2.26 -23.30
CA ALA A 37 4.99 3.31 -22.33
C ALA A 37 3.48 3.51 -22.10
N MET A 38 2.69 3.54 -23.17
CA MET A 38 1.24 3.65 -23.09
C MET A 38 0.61 2.47 -22.35
N ILE A 39 1.02 1.23 -22.67
CA ILE A 39 0.53 0.03 -21.99
C ILE A 39 0.88 0.09 -20.50
N ALA A 40 2.12 0.44 -20.15
CA ALA A 40 2.54 0.54 -18.75
C ALA A 40 1.74 1.60 -17.97
N GLU A 41 1.43 2.75 -18.58
CA GLU A 41 0.60 3.78 -17.97
C GLU A 41 -0.86 3.31 -17.77
N GLN A 42 -1.42 2.63 -18.76
CA GLN A 42 -2.75 2.05 -18.67
C GLN A 42 -2.83 1.00 -17.55
N GLU A 43 -1.86 0.08 -17.46
CA GLU A 43 -1.81 -0.94 -16.42
C GLU A 43 -1.66 -0.34 -15.00
N ARG A 44 -0.83 0.70 -14.86
CA ARG A 44 -0.66 1.44 -13.60
C ARG A 44 -1.97 2.08 -13.16
N THR A 45 -2.70 2.68 -14.10
CA THR A 45 -4.00 3.31 -13.84
C THR A 45 -5.04 2.28 -13.45
N GLU A 46 -5.15 1.18 -14.19
CA GLU A 46 -6.10 0.10 -13.91
C GLU A 46 -5.81 -0.61 -12.59
N SER A 47 -4.54 -0.77 -12.22
CA SER A 47 -4.15 -1.35 -10.94
C SER A 47 -4.59 -0.48 -9.76
N LYS A 48 -4.41 0.85 -9.86
CA LYS A 48 -4.92 1.79 -8.85
C LYS A 48 -6.44 1.80 -8.78
N ARG A 49 -7.13 1.75 -9.94
CA ARG A 49 -8.60 1.68 -10.00
C ARG A 49 -9.13 0.44 -9.28
N ARG A 50 -8.58 -0.74 -9.58
CA ARG A 50 -8.94 -2.00 -8.92
C ARG A 50 -8.61 -1.99 -7.43
N GLN A 51 -7.45 -1.45 -7.05
CA GLN A 51 -7.09 -1.30 -5.63
C GLN A 51 -8.09 -0.40 -4.90
N ALA A 52 -8.47 0.74 -5.47
CA ALA A 52 -9.44 1.66 -4.88
C ALA A 52 -10.82 0.99 -4.71
N GLN A 53 -11.28 0.23 -5.71
CA GLN A 53 -12.50 -0.57 -5.63
C GLN A 53 -12.42 -1.62 -4.50
N GLY A 54 -11.31 -2.36 -4.41
CA GLY A 54 -11.09 -3.33 -3.35
C GLY A 54 -11.07 -2.69 -1.95
N ILE A 55 -10.40 -1.54 -1.80
CA ILE A 55 -10.38 -0.78 -0.54
C ILE A 55 -11.80 -0.34 -0.18
N LYS A 56 -12.59 0.15 -1.14
CA LYS A 56 -13.97 0.57 -0.89
C LYS A 56 -14.80 -0.59 -0.35
N ILE A 57 -14.79 -1.74 -1.03
CA ILE A 57 -15.52 -2.94 -0.60
C ILE A 57 -15.06 -3.39 0.80
N ALA A 58 -13.75 -3.41 1.05
CA ALA A 58 -13.22 -3.79 2.37
C ALA A 58 -13.57 -2.79 3.49
N LYS A 59 -13.71 -1.50 3.18
CA LYS A 59 -14.23 -0.50 4.13
C LYS A 59 -15.71 -0.72 4.41
N ASP A 60 -16.52 -0.95 3.38
CA ASP A 60 -17.96 -1.22 3.51
C ASP A 60 -18.20 -2.49 4.34
N ASN A 61 -17.33 -3.50 4.19
CA ASN A 61 -17.34 -4.73 4.99
C ASN A 61 -16.70 -4.58 6.40
N GLY A 62 -16.25 -3.38 6.79
CA GLY A 62 -15.68 -3.13 8.13
C GLY A 62 -14.32 -3.81 8.39
N VAL A 63 -13.59 -4.23 7.35
CA VAL A 63 -12.27 -4.88 7.49
C VAL A 63 -11.22 -3.91 8.05
N TYR A 64 -11.27 -2.64 7.64
CA TYR A 64 -10.33 -1.62 8.10
C TYR A 64 -10.66 -1.14 9.51
N LYS A 65 -9.95 -1.67 10.52
CA LYS A 65 -10.08 -1.29 11.95
C LYS A 65 -9.04 -0.26 12.42
N GLY A 66 -8.29 0.32 11.48
CA GLY A 66 -7.20 1.25 11.77
C GLY A 66 -5.99 0.59 12.43
N ARG A 67 -5.12 1.41 13.02
CA ARG A 67 -3.94 0.90 13.75
C ARG A 67 -4.39 0.25 15.07
N PRO A 68 -4.02 -1.00 15.36
CA PRO A 68 -4.33 -1.63 16.64
C PRO A 68 -3.83 -0.79 17.82
N LYS A 69 -4.59 -0.79 18.91
CA LYS A 69 -4.20 -0.08 20.14
C LYS A 69 -2.93 -0.71 20.70
N LEU A 70 -1.87 0.09 20.82
CA LEU A 70 -0.58 -0.34 21.34
C LEU A 70 -0.69 -0.85 22.78
N TYR A 71 -1.35 -0.09 23.67
CA TYR A 71 -1.59 -0.46 25.05
C TYR A 71 -3.06 -0.80 25.25
N SER A 72 -3.36 -2.07 25.41
CA SER A 72 -4.71 -2.58 25.69
C SER A 72 -4.61 -3.98 26.31
N THR A 73 -5.73 -4.47 26.87
CA THR A 73 -5.84 -5.84 27.37
C THR A 73 -5.53 -6.89 26.29
N ASN A 74 -5.85 -6.58 25.03
CA ASN A 74 -5.68 -7.45 23.87
C ASN A 74 -4.55 -6.97 22.94
N ALA A 75 -3.59 -6.19 23.44
CA ALA A 75 -2.44 -5.78 22.65
C ALA A 75 -1.69 -7.02 22.12
N LYS A 76 -1.19 -6.95 20.87
CA LYS A 76 -0.53 -8.08 20.20
C LYS A 76 0.70 -8.55 20.99
N ASP A 77 1.50 -7.60 21.46
CA ASP A 77 2.71 -7.85 22.24
C ASP A 77 2.37 -8.11 23.73
N PRO A 78 2.80 -9.25 24.31
CA PRO A 78 2.66 -9.53 25.74
C PRO A 78 3.20 -8.45 26.67
N GLN A 79 4.33 -7.82 26.33
CA GLN A 79 4.93 -6.79 27.17
C GLN A 79 4.04 -5.55 27.22
N GLN A 80 3.44 -5.16 26.10
CA GLN A 80 2.50 -4.04 26.03
C GLN A 80 1.21 -4.32 26.81
N ARG A 81 0.75 -5.57 26.87
CA ARG A 81 -0.38 -5.98 27.73
C ARG A 81 -0.04 -5.83 29.20
N LEU A 82 1.13 -6.29 29.62
CA LEU A 82 1.59 -6.17 31.02
C LEU A 82 1.74 -4.70 31.41
N PHE A 83 2.37 -3.91 30.55
CA PHE A 83 2.52 -2.47 30.72
C PHE A 83 1.17 -1.76 30.90
N TYR A 84 0.17 -2.09 30.07
CA TYR A 84 -1.19 -1.58 30.20
C TYR A 84 -1.82 -1.93 31.56
N LYS A 85 -1.72 -3.20 31.99
CA LYS A 85 -2.28 -3.66 33.27
C LYS A 85 -1.67 -2.89 34.45
N ASN A 86 -0.35 -2.75 34.47
CA ASN A 86 0.36 -2.05 35.54
C ASN A 86 -0.04 -0.56 35.61
N ILE A 87 -0.11 0.12 34.46
CA ILE A 87 -0.58 1.52 34.43
C ILE A 87 -2.02 1.65 34.96
N VAL A 88 -2.92 0.74 34.57
CA VAL A 88 -4.31 0.76 35.05
C VAL A 88 -4.37 0.54 36.56
N GLU A 89 -3.57 -0.36 37.11
CA GLU A 89 -3.47 -0.61 38.54
C GLU A 89 -2.97 0.62 39.32
N TYR A 90 -1.90 1.26 38.85
CA TYR A 90 -1.39 2.50 39.44
C TYR A 90 -2.44 3.60 39.45
N LEU A 91 -3.22 3.74 38.37
CA LEU A 91 -4.30 4.71 38.29
C LEU A 91 -5.46 4.38 39.24
N LYS A 92 -5.79 3.10 39.44
CA LYS A 92 -6.80 2.66 40.42
C LYS A 92 -6.36 2.92 41.86
N ASN A 93 -5.07 2.78 42.14
CA ASN A 93 -4.46 3.11 43.43
C ASN A 93 -4.31 4.63 43.67
N GLY A 94 -4.87 5.47 42.81
CA GLY A 94 -4.87 6.94 42.97
C GLY A 94 -3.55 7.63 42.63
N VAL A 95 -2.60 6.95 41.98
CA VAL A 95 -1.31 7.56 41.62
C VAL A 95 -1.52 8.64 40.55
N ALA A 96 -0.88 9.80 40.75
CA ALA A 96 -0.98 10.94 39.84
C ALA A 96 -0.47 10.59 38.42
N ILE A 97 -1.22 11.05 37.40
CA ILE A 97 -0.94 10.80 35.97
C ILE A 97 0.48 11.21 35.58
N SER A 98 0.97 12.33 36.12
CA SER A 98 2.31 12.85 35.86
C SER A 98 3.41 11.93 36.39
N LYS A 99 3.19 11.27 37.54
CA LYS A 99 4.12 10.31 38.12
C LYS A 99 4.16 9.02 37.28
N VAL A 100 2.98 8.50 36.92
CA VAL A 100 2.88 7.31 36.05
C VAL A 100 3.57 7.52 34.71
N ALA A 101 3.35 8.68 34.08
CA ALA A 101 3.98 9.02 32.81
C ALA A 101 5.52 9.01 32.88
N LYS A 102 6.09 9.55 33.96
CA LYS A 102 7.53 9.57 34.20
C LYS A 102 8.08 8.16 34.47
N GLU A 103 7.46 7.43 35.39
CA GLU A 103 7.88 6.08 35.81
C GLU A 103 7.96 5.11 34.63
N TYR A 104 6.93 5.13 33.79
CA TYR A 104 6.78 4.21 32.66
C TYR A 104 7.32 4.78 31.35
N ASN A 105 8.02 5.92 31.39
CA ASN A 105 8.59 6.62 30.24
C ASN A 105 7.61 6.76 29.04
N VAL A 106 6.40 7.22 29.33
CA VAL A 106 5.36 7.48 28.32
C VAL A 106 4.80 8.89 28.42
N THR A 107 4.28 9.38 27.31
CA THR A 107 3.61 10.70 27.32
C THR A 107 2.40 10.68 28.27
N ARG A 108 2.12 11.82 28.90
CA ARG A 108 0.89 12.00 29.70
C ARG A 108 -0.36 11.66 28.88
N GLN A 109 -0.35 11.99 27.59
CA GLN A 109 -1.45 11.69 26.66
C GLN A 109 -1.71 10.19 26.51
N THR A 110 -0.65 9.38 26.49
CA THR A 110 -0.77 7.92 26.51
C THR A 110 -1.51 7.45 27.76
N VAL A 111 -1.13 7.98 28.93
CA VAL A 111 -1.77 7.64 30.21
C VAL A 111 -3.24 8.10 30.23
N TYR A 112 -3.54 9.31 29.75
CA TYR A 112 -4.92 9.78 29.60
C TYR A 112 -5.76 8.88 28.69
N ARG A 113 -5.20 8.44 27.55
CA ARG A 113 -5.89 7.53 26.63
C ARG A 113 -6.14 6.15 27.25
N ILE A 114 -5.18 5.64 28.02
CA ILE A 114 -5.33 4.39 28.78
C ILE A 114 -6.43 4.55 29.83
N LYS A 115 -6.41 5.63 30.63
CA LYS A 115 -7.46 5.96 31.61
C LYS A 115 -8.84 6.01 30.95
N LYS A 116 -8.99 6.78 29.87
CA LYS A 116 -10.27 6.87 29.15
C LYS A 116 -10.77 5.51 28.69
N THR A 117 -9.90 4.68 28.14
CA THR A 117 -10.26 3.34 27.64
C THR A 117 -10.63 2.39 28.78
N ALA A 118 -9.88 2.39 29.88
CA ALA A 118 -10.13 1.52 31.02
C ALA A 118 -11.46 1.84 31.72
N TRP A 119 -11.79 3.11 31.91
CA TRP A 119 -13.05 3.53 32.54
C TRP A 119 -14.26 3.47 31.60
N SER A 120 -14.08 3.60 30.28
CA SER A 120 -15.19 3.33 29.35
C SER A 120 -15.62 1.86 29.38
N MET A 121 -14.70 0.92 29.66
CA MET A 121 -15.00 -0.52 29.75
C MET A 121 -15.68 -0.92 31.06
N THR A 122 -15.62 -0.11 32.11
CA THR A 122 -16.30 -0.39 33.39
C THR A 122 -17.74 0.13 33.45
N ASN A 123 -18.08 1.08 32.56
CA ASN A 123 -19.38 1.76 32.54
C ASN A 123 -20.27 1.33 31.34
N SER A 124 -19.88 0.27 30.63
CA SER A 124 -20.67 -0.38 29.57
C SER A 124 -21.01 -1.80 30.02
#